data_AF-A0A5J5D5J3-F1
#
_entry.id   AF-A0A5J5D5J3-F1
#
_cell.length_a   1.000
_cell.length_b   1.000
_cell.length_c   1.000
_cell.angle_alpha   90.00
_cell.angle_beta   90.00
_cell.angle_gamma   90.00
#
_symmetry.space_group_name_H-M   'P 1'
#
loop_
_entity.id
_entity.type
_entity.pdbx_description
1 polymer ?
#
loop_
_entity_poly.entity_id
_entity_poly.type
_entity_poly.pdbx_seq_one_letter_code
_entity_poly.pdbx_strand_id
1 'polypeptide(L)'
;MLLQAPAPLHIDGHTCVDIDECKLQSGGCSHTCTNTPGGHTCHCPPPLLLDTDNLTCSNVTSCKLRNGGCDHTCSVRAEGQVQCSCRAGWKLGEDQRSCVDVNECGDFTNGGCEHLCVNHPGGFNCACSKGYEVRTDDLTKCQPVCNPRCQNYGVCVAPNTCDCPPGYPGLGCSAMCSPPCAHGGSCMRWNKCLCPSGWTGAGCHTAVCELPCANGGRCVGPETCQCSSDYTGPQCLLPLCTPACQNGGRCADVDKCTCVGGWQGARCQIEPVQCQTPCKNGGVCVGLNRCRCEKGFTGRLCETALTTPCVPPCQHGATCSPHNTCTCPEGTAGLRCERLMNQARVYLQAYRVGYKIQCPERKGR
;
A
#
# COMPACT_ATOMS: atom_id res chain seq x y z
N MET A 1 -71.89 -41.39 3.38
CA MET A 1 -72.14 -40.11 2.69
C MET A 1 -73.03 -39.30 3.63
N LEU A 2 -72.45 -38.35 4.38
CA LEU A 2 -73.22 -37.43 5.20
C LEU A 2 -73.85 -36.41 4.24
N LEU A 3 -75.19 -36.40 4.18
CA LEU A 3 -75.96 -35.38 3.48
C LEU A 3 -75.79 -34.06 4.23
N GLN A 4 -74.87 -33.20 3.80
CA GLN A 4 -74.87 -31.81 4.20
C GLN A 4 -75.98 -31.10 3.42
N ALA A 5 -77.04 -30.70 4.14
CA ALA A 5 -78.07 -29.82 3.60
C ALA A 5 -77.44 -28.44 3.29
N PRO A 6 -77.78 -27.80 2.17
CA PRO A 6 -77.30 -26.45 1.86
C PRO A 6 -77.84 -25.45 2.89
N ALA A 7 -76.97 -24.58 3.41
CA ALA A 7 -77.36 -23.52 4.33
C ALA A 7 -78.39 -22.57 3.65
N PRO A 8 -79.42 -22.09 4.38
CA PRO A 8 -80.40 -21.19 3.83
C PRO A 8 -79.74 -19.87 3.41
N LEU A 9 -79.93 -19.47 2.15
CA LEU A 9 -79.47 -18.18 1.66
C LEU A 9 -80.36 -17.06 2.17
N HIS A 10 -79.72 -15.96 2.55
CA HIS A 10 -80.38 -14.68 2.82
C HIS A 10 -81.05 -14.16 1.54
N ILE A 11 -82.01 -13.25 1.69
CA ILE A 11 -82.86 -12.76 0.60
C ILE A 11 -82.07 -12.12 -0.56
N ASP A 12 -80.81 -11.73 -0.31
CA ASP A 12 -79.89 -11.12 -1.27
C ASP A 12 -79.12 -12.14 -2.13
N GLY A 13 -79.34 -13.45 -1.96
CA GLY A 13 -78.80 -14.50 -2.84
C GLY A 13 -77.28 -14.71 -2.80
N HIS A 14 -76.55 -13.98 -1.95
CA HIS A 14 -75.09 -14.05 -1.84
C HIS A 14 -74.57 -14.22 -0.41
N THR A 15 -75.42 -14.06 0.60
CA THR A 15 -75.07 -14.21 2.01
C THR A 15 -75.76 -15.45 2.57
N CYS A 16 -75.00 -16.35 3.18
CA CYS A 16 -75.55 -17.51 3.88
C CYS A 16 -76.06 -17.06 5.25
N VAL A 17 -77.29 -17.44 5.60
CA VAL A 17 -77.80 -17.27 6.96
C VAL A 17 -77.34 -18.48 7.76
N ASP A 18 -76.60 -18.20 8.83
CA ASP A 18 -76.17 -19.21 9.79
C ASP A 18 -77.37 -19.82 10.50
N ILE A 19 -77.41 -21.15 10.60
CA ILE A 19 -78.49 -21.86 11.29
C ILE A 19 -78.10 -21.95 12.75
N ASP A 20 -78.89 -21.34 13.64
CA ASP A 20 -78.65 -21.49 15.08
C ASP A 20 -79.07 -22.88 15.56
N GLU A 21 -78.13 -23.84 15.54
CA GLU A 21 -78.40 -25.21 15.96
C GLU A 21 -78.63 -25.31 17.47
N CYS A 22 -78.21 -24.32 18.26
CA CYS A 22 -78.49 -24.29 19.70
C CYS A 22 -79.97 -24.08 19.99
N LYS A 23 -80.76 -23.53 19.06
CA LYS A 23 -82.23 -23.48 19.17
C LYS A 23 -82.88 -24.85 18.99
N LEU A 24 -82.16 -25.81 18.41
CA LEU A 24 -82.66 -27.13 18.09
C LEU A 24 -82.00 -28.17 19.01
N GLN A 25 -82.71 -28.54 20.08
CA GLN A 25 -82.22 -29.47 21.11
C GLN A 25 -80.85 -29.09 21.70
N SER A 26 -80.56 -27.80 21.85
CA SER A 26 -79.27 -27.30 22.37
C SER A 26 -78.08 -27.80 21.54
N GLY A 27 -78.23 -28.01 20.23
CA GLY A 27 -77.19 -28.57 19.36
C GLY A 27 -76.80 -30.02 19.69
N GLY A 28 -77.53 -30.71 20.57
CA GLY A 28 -77.08 -32.00 21.13
C GLY A 28 -76.04 -31.87 22.24
N CYS A 29 -75.71 -30.64 22.66
CA CYS A 29 -74.84 -30.39 23.81
C CYS A 29 -75.52 -30.87 25.10
N SER A 30 -74.76 -31.58 25.93
CA SER A 30 -75.21 -32.01 27.26
C SER A 30 -75.47 -30.84 28.22
N HIS A 31 -74.79 -29.70 28.00
CA HIS A 31 -74.91 -28.50 28.83
C HIS A 31 -75.09 -27.25 27.94
N THR A 32 -74.17 -26.28 28.02
CA THR A 32 -74.33 -24.99 27.37
C THR A 32 -73.95 -25.10 25.90
N CYS A 33 -74.82 -24.65 24.99
CA CYS A 33 -74.54 -24.55 23.56
C CYS A 33 -74.35 -23.07 23.18
N THR A 34 -73.31 -22.79 22.38
CA THR A 34 -73.11 -21.46 21.78
C THR A 34 -73.02 -21.59 20.26
N ASN A 35 -73.87 -20.82 19.57
CA ASN A 35 -73.92 -20.82 18.12
C ASN A 35 -72.73 -20.05 17.54
N THR A 36 -72.14 -20.59 16.46
CA THR A 36 -70.98 -20.01 15.78
C THR A 36 -71.21 -20.01 14.27
N PRO A 37 -70.65 -19.08 13.49
CA PRO A 37 -70.83 -19.10 12.04
C PRO A 37 -70.36 -20.43 11.41
N GLY A 38 -71.28 -21.22 10.87
CA GLY A 38 -71.04 -22.54 10.28
C GLY A 38 -71.18 -23.74 11.22
N GLY A 39 -71.68 -23.56 12.45
CA GLY A 39 -71.98 -24.65 13.39
C GLY A 39 -72.17 -24.19 14.84
N HIS A 40 -71.92 -25.06 15.82
CA HIS A 40 -72.02 -24.69 17.23
C HIS A 40 -70.93 -25.34 18.07
N THR A 41 -70.72 -24.80 19.27
CA THR A 41 -69.77 -25.33 20.25
C THR A 41 -70.44 -25.56 21.61
N CYS A 42 -70.16 -26.73 22.18
CA CYS A 42 -70.68 -27.12 23.49
C CYS A 42 -69.69 -26.75 24.60
N HIS A 43 -70.20 -26.24 25.71
CA HIS A 43 -69.43 -25.80 26.88
C HIS A 43 -69.92 -26.52 28.14
N CYS A 44 -68.97 -26.96 28.94
CA CYS A 44 -69.23 -27.68 30.19
C CYS A 44 -69.01 -26.78 31.41
N PRO A 45 -69.92 -26.80 32.41
CA PRO A 45 -69.68 -26.10 33.66
C PRO A 45 -68.54 -26.80 34.43
N PRO A 46 -67.64 -26.04 35.10
CA PRO A 46 -66.64 -26.63 35.99
C PRO A 46 -67.31 -27.51 37.07
N PRO A 47 -66.81 -28.74 37.36
CA PRO A 47 -65.55 -29.37 36.94
C PRO A 47 -65.67 -30.36 35.76
N LEU A 48 -66.78 -30.39 35.02
CA LEU A 48 -66.96 -31.32 33.90
C LEU A 48 -66.19 -30.85 32.67
N LEU A 49 -65.69 -31.79 31.88
CA LEU A 49 -64.98 -31.51 30.63
C LEU A 49 -65.75 -32.05 29.43
N LEU A 50 -65.66 -31.33 28.32
CA LEU A 50 -66.26 -31.77 27.07
C LEU A 50 -65.55 -33.02 26.59
N ASP A 51 -66.31 -34.09 26.38
CA ASP A 51 -65.85 -35.40 25.95
C ASP A 51 -65.40 -35.38 24.48
N THR A 52 -64.84 -36.49 24.02
CA THR A 52 -64.30 -36.67 22.66
C THR A 52 -65.34 -36.57 21.55
N ASP A 53 -66.63 -36.63 21.88
CA ASP A 53 -67.73 -36.42 20.95
C ASP A 53 -68.07 -34.93 20.74
N ASN A 54 -67.37 -34.02 21.44
CA ASN A 54 -67.62 -32.58 21.47
C ASN A 54 -69.05 -32.18 21.88
N LEU A 55 -69.81 -33.08 22.50
CA LEU A 55 -71.23 -32.90 22.84
C LEU A 55 -71.50 -33.16 24.32
N THR A 56 -70.93 -34.23 24.88
CA THR A 56 -71.17 -34.65 26.25
C THR A 56 -70.14 -34.08 27.23
N CYS A 57 -70.55 -33.80 28.45
CA CYS A 57 -69.66 -33.32 29.51
C CYS A 57 -69.46 -34.45 30.52
N SER A 58 -68.23 -34.93 30.66
CA SER A 58 -67.87 -36.02 31.57
C SER A 58 -66.96 -35.54 32.70
N ASN A 59 -67.16 -36.11 33.89
CA ASN A 59 -66.34 -35.81 35.05
C ASN A 59 -65.06 -36.63 34.98
N VAL A 60 -63.92 -35.95 34.83
CA VAL A 60 -62.62 -36.61 34.77
C VAL A 60 -62.08 -36.76 36.19
N THR A 61 -62.16 -37.98 36.72
CA THR A 61 -61.72 -38.33 38.08
C THR A 61 -60.31 -38.90 38.16
N SER A 62 -59.62 -39.08 37.03
CA SER A 62 -58.28 -39.67 37.01
C SER A 62 -57.34 -38.96 36.04
N CYS A 63 -56.05 -38.90 36.40
CA CYS A 63 -55.02 -38.32 35.55
C CYS A 63 -54.71 -39.13 34.28
N LYS A 64 -55.12 -40.41 34.24
CA LYS A 64 -54.89 -41.29 33.08
C LYS A 64 -55.70 -40.86 31.86
N LEU A 65 -56.85 -40.24 32.08
CA LEU A 65 -57.71 -39.75 31.02
C LEU A 65 -57.41 -38.27 30.78
N ARG A 66 -56.88 -37.93 29.61
CA ARG A 66 -56.62 -36.54 29.17
C ARG A 66 -55.86 -35.69 30.20
N ASN A 67 -54.87 -36.29 30.89
CA ASN A 67 -54.11 -35.65 31.96
C ASN A 67 -54.97 -35.07 33.09
N GLY A 68 -56.13 -35.68 33.37
CA GLY A 68 -57.09 -35.13 34.34
C GLY A 68 -57.66 -33.77 33.94
N GLY A 69 -57.45 -33.34 32.69
CA GLY A 69 -57.75 -31.99 32.21
C GLY A 69 -56.77 -30.91 32.65
N CYS A 70 -55.62 -31.27 33.21
CA CYS A 70 -54.59 -30.33 33.58
C CYS A 70 -53.71 -29.98 32.37
N ASP A 71 -53.28 -28.73 32.28
CA ASP A 71 -52.38 -28.27 31.22
C ASP A 71 -50.97 -28.88 31.36
N HIS A 72 -50.40 -28.79 32.58
CA HIS A 72 -49.07 -29.34 32.87
C HIS A 72 -49.10 -30.67 33.62
N THR A 73 -49.24 -30.64 34.94
CA THR A 73 -49.08 -31.83 35.79
C THR A 73 -50.39 -32.14 36.50
N CYS A 74 -50.77 -33.42 36.48
CA CYS A 74 -51.93 -33.93 37.19
C CYS A 74 -51.52 -34.86 38.32
N SER A 75 -52.14 -34.68 39.49
CA SER A 75 -52.06 -35.61 40.62
C SER A 75 -53.46 -35.93 41.16
N VAL A 76 -53.60 -37.05 41.87
CA VAL A 76 -54.86 -37.42 42.52
C VAL A 76 -54.65 -37.32 44.03
N ARG A 77 -55.52 -36.56 44.72
CA ARG A 77 -55.50 -36.45 46.18
C ARG A 77 -55.93 -37.76 46.84
N ALA A 78 -55.64 -37.92 48.14
CA ALA A 78 -56.09 -39.08 48.92
C ALA A 78 -57.62 -39.29 48.90
N GLU A 79 -58.39 -38.23 48.65
CA GLU A 79 -59.85 -38.22 48.53
C GLU A 79 -60.37 -38.59 47.13
N GLY A 80 -59.48 -38.92 46.18
CA GLY A 80 -59.86 -39.30 44.80
C GLY A 80 -60.15 -38.13 43.84
N GLN A 81 -59.92 -36.88 44.26
CA GLN A 81 -60.05 -35.70 43.41
C GLN A 81 -58.79 -35.42 42.59
N VAL A 82 -58.97 -34.96 41.36
CA VAL A 82 -57.89 -34.47 40.49
C VAL A 82 -57.40 -33.10 40.98
N GLN A 83 -56.08 -32.95 41.07
CA GLN A 83 -55.40 -31.70 41.37
C GLN A 83 -54.38 -31.40 40.28
N CYS A 84 -54.46 -30.20 39.71
CA CYS A 84 -53.48 -29.72 38.74
C CYS A 84 -52.37 -28.92 39.41
N SER A 85 -51.16 -29.04 38.89
CA SER A 85 -50.01 -28.21 39.27
C SER A 85 -49.22 -27.79 38.04
N CYS A 86 -48.54 -26.65 38.16
CA CYS A 86 -47.80 -26.03 37.07
C CYS A 86 -46.29 -26.22 37.23
N ARG A 87 -45.57 -26.22 36.12
CA ARG A 87 -44.10 -26.24 36.08
C ARG A 87 -43.56 -24.90 36.63
N ALA A 88 -42.27 -24.87 37.00
CA ALA A 88 -41.63 -23.62 37.41
C ALA A 88 -41.77 -22.53 36.32
N GLY A 89 -42.02 -21.28 36.74
CA GLY A 89 -42.33 -20.16 35.83
C GLY A 89 -43.81 -20.02 35.45
N TRP A 90 -44.68 -20.91 35.95
CA TRP A 90 -46.11 -20.90 35.64
C TRP A 90 -46.95 -20.95 36.91
N LYS A 91 -48.09 -20.27 36.91
CA LYS A 91 -49.08 -20.28 38.00
C LYS A 91 -50.39 -20.90 37.54
N LEU A 92 -51.11 -21.51 38.47
CA LEU A 92 -52.42 -22.09 38.18
C LEU A 92 -53.44 -20.98 37.92
N GLY A 93 -54.17 -21.08 36.82
CA GLY A 93 -55.24 -20.16 36.44
C GLY A 93 -56.48 -20.29 37.31
N GLU A 94 -57.46 -19.39 37.11
CA GLU A 94 -58.71 -19.38 37.89
C GLU A 94 -59.57 -20.63 37.68
N ASP A 95 -59.40 -21.32 36.56
CA ASP A 95 -60.07 -22.58 36.22
C ASP A 95 -59.48 -23.80 36.97
N GLN A 96 -58.43 -23.59 37.77
CA GLN A 96 -57.67 -24.62 38.49
C GLN A 96 -57.08 -25.71 37.59
N ARG A 97 -56.93 -25.47 36.29
CA ARG A 97 -56.47 -26.46 35.31
C ARG A 97 -55.45 -25.92 34.32
N SER A 98 -55.65 -24.70 33.85
CA SER A 98 -54.75 -24.02 32.93
C SER A 98 -53.54 -23.47 33.67
N CYS A 99 -52.36 -23.55 33.06
CA CYS A 99 -51.16 -22.92 33.59
C CYS A 99 -50.88 -21.64 32.81
N VAL A 100 -50.87 -20.51 33.52
CA VAL A 100 -50.55 -19.22 32.92
C VAL A 100 -49.13 -18.82 33.29
N ASP A 101 -48.42 -18.29 32.30
CA ASP A 101 -47.05 -17.82 32.46
C ASP A 101 -46.99 -16.73 33.55
N VAL A 102 -45.97 -16.82 34.41
CA VAL A 102 -45.71 -15.78 35.39
C VAL A 102 -44.85 -14.73 34.72
N ASN A 103 -45.37 -13.52 34.52
CA ASN A 103 -44.56 -12.44 33.99
C ASN A 103 -43.65 -11.88 35.08
N GLU A 104 -42.41 -12.39 35.19
CA GLU A 104 -41.45 -11.90 36.18
C GLU A 104 -41.00 -10.45 35.92
N CYS A 105 -41.07 -10.00 34.66
CA CYS A 105 -40.77 -8.61 34.28
C CYS A 105 -41.89 -7.62 34.63
N GLY A 106 -43.10 -8.12 34.95
CA GLY A 106 -44.26 -7.29 35.27
C GLY A 106 -44.23 -6.70 36.69
N ASP A 107 -43.28 -7.11 37.52
CA ASP A 107 -43.09 -6.60 38.86
C ASP A 107 -42.31 -5.27 38.89
N PHE A 108 -42.43 -4.51 39.99
CA PHE A 108 -41.71 -3.24 40.19
C PHE A 108 -40.18 -3.42 40.26
N THR A 109 -39.71 -4.65 40.40
CA THR A 109 -38.28 -5.01 40.45
C THR A 109 -37.66 -5.29 39.07
N ASN A 110 -38.43 -5.25 37.96
CA ASN A 110 -37.94 -5.54 36.60
C ASN A 110 -37.25 -6.91 36.51
N GLY A 111 -37.78 -7.93 37.20
CA GLY A 111 -37.16 -9.25 37.30
C GLY A 111 -35.75 -9.27 37.94
N GLY A 112 -35.32 -8.16 38.57
CA GLY A 112 -33.96 -7.97 39.08
C GLY A 112 -32.93 -7.56 38.03
N CYS A 113 -33.33 -7.34 36.77
CA CYS A 113 -32.44 -6.94 35.68
C CYS A 113 -32.00 -5.48 35.82
N GLU A 114 -30.70 -5.21 35.60
CA GLU A 114 -30.14 -3.85 35.66
C GLU A 114 -30.70 -2.93 34.57
N HIS A 115 -30.90 -3.44 33.36
CA HIS A 115 -31.42 -2.67 32.23
C HIS A 115 -32.79 -3.18 31.78
N LEU A 116 -32.83 -4.21 30.93
CA LEU A 116 -34.07 -4.69 30.31
C LEU A 116 -34.38 -6.10 30.79
N CYS A 117 -35.62 -6.34 31.19
CA CYS A 117 -36.17 -7.68 31.42
C CYS A 117 -37.02 -8.09 30.21
N VAL A 118 -36.80 -9.30 29.71
CA VAL A 118 -37.60 -9.87 28.61
C VAL A 118 -38.26 -11.14 29.10
N ASN A 119 -39.60 -11.11 29.13
CA ASN A 119 -40.42 -12.23 29.58
C ASN A 119 -40.63 -13.23 28.45
N HIS A 120 -40.55 -14.52 28.77
CA HIS A 120 -40.77 -15.63 27.86
C HIS A 120 -41.64 -16.71 28.54
N PRO A 121 -42.32 -17.59 27.78
CA PRO A 121 -43.08 -18.68 28.39
C PRO A 121 -42.18 -19.59 29.26
N GLY A 122 -42.47 -19.61 30.57
CA GLY A 122 -41.76 -20.40 31.58
C GLY A 122 -40.56 -19.70 32.23
N GLY A 123 -40.34 -18.41 31.97
CA GLY A 123 -39.37 -17.59 32.69
C GLY A 123 -38.88 -16.38 31.89
N PHE A 124 -37.80 -15.75 32.35
CA PHE A 124 -37.32 -14.50 31.77
C PHE A 124 -35.80 -14.49 31.59
N ASN A 125 -35.31 -13.54 30.81
CA ASN A 125 -33.88 -13.21 30.76
C ASN A 125 -33.65 -11.71 30.81
N CYS A 126 -32.46 -11.34 31.29
CA CYS A 126 -32.01 -9.96 31.28
C CYS A 126 -31.28 -9.66 29.97
N ALA A 127 -31.57 -8.49 29.42
CA ALA A 127 -30.92 -7.94 28.26
C ALA A 127 -30.33 -6.57 28.59
N CYS A 128 -29.31 -6.18 27.84
CA CYS A 128 -28.60 -4.92 28.04
C CYS A 128 -28.89 -3.93 26.91
N SER A 129 -28.91 -2.65 27.27
CA SER A 129 -29.01 -1.54 26.32
C SER A 129 -27.87 -1.57 25.29
N LYS A 130 -28.06 -0.89 24.15
CA LYS A 130 -27.06 -0.82 23.09
C LYS A 130 -25.70 -0.36 23.64
N GLY A 131 -24.64 -1.13 23.32
CA GLY A 131 -23.28 -0.86 23.78
C GLY A 131 -22.93 -1.47 25.14
N TYR A 132 -23.83 -2.27 25.72
CA TYR A 132 -23.59 -3.08 26.89
C TYR A 132 -23.84 -4.56 26.58
N GLU A 133 -23.19 -5.43 27.35
CA GLU A 133 -23.39 -6.88 27.30
C GLU A 133 -23.64 -7.43 28.70
N VAL A 134 -24.31 -8.59 28.77
CA VAL A 134 -24.59 -9.26 30.04
C VAL A 134 -23.28 -9.79 30.64
N ARG A 135 -23.09 -9.60 31.94
CA ARG A 135 -21.92 -10.12 32.65
C ARG A 135 -21.99 -11.64 32.78
N THR A 136 -20.83 -12.29 32.74
CA THR A 136 -20.75 -13.77 32.86
C THR A 136 -20.87 -14.27 34.29
N ASP A 137 -20.53 -13.43 35.28
CA ASP A 137 -20.58 -13.76 36.70
C ASP A 137 -21.93 -13.44 37.34
N ASP A 138 -22.66 -12.46 36.81
CA ASP A 138 -24.02 -12.13 37.23
C ASP A 138 -24.85 -11.74 35.99
N LEU A 139 -25.73 -12.66 35.57
CA LEU A 139 -26.56 -12.49 34.37
C LEU A 139 -27.60 -11.36 34.49
N THR A 140 -27.81 -10.80 35.69
CA THR A 140 -28.70 -9.66 35.91
C THR A 140 -28.03 -8.31 35.66
N LYS A 141 -26.69 -8.31 35.55
CA LYS A 141 -25.87 -7.12 35.42
C LYS A 141 -25.30 -6.96 34.02
N CYS A 142 -25.10 -5.70 33.65
CA CYS A 142 -24.58 -5.29 32.37
C CYS A 142 -23.19 -4.67 32.54
N GLN A 143 -22.31 -4.94 31.58
CA GLN A 143 -21.01 -4.29 31.48
C GLN A 143 -20.90 -3.54 30.15
N PRO A 144 -20.23 -2.38 30.11
CA PRO A 144 -20.06 -1.63 28.88
C PRO A 144 -19.11 -2.36 27.93
N VAL A 145 -19.42 -2.29 26.63
CA VAL A 145 -18.60 -2.82 25.56
C VAL A 145 -17.76 -1.69 24.96
N CYS A 146 -16.44 -1.87 24.97
CA CYS A 146 -15.50 -0.93 24.34
C CYS A 146 -14.88 -1.54 23.08
N ASN A 147 -15.07 -0.87 21.93
CA ASN A 147 -14.40 -1.16 20.68
C ASN A 147 -13.71 0.10 20.12
N PRO A 148 -12.37 0.17 20.14
CA PRO A 148 -11.42 -0.87 20.54
C PRO A 148 -11.45 -1.15 22.05
N ARG A 149 -11.00 -2.35 22.45
CA ARG A 149 -10.83 -2.69 23.87
C ARG A 149 -9.84 -1.71 24.52
N CYS A 150 -10.08 -1.35 25.77
CA CYS A 150 -9.17 -0.52 26.55
C CYS A 150 -7.83 -1.25 26.74
N GLN A 151 -6.74 -0.60 26.35
CA GLN A 151 -5.37 -1.10 26.46
C GLN A 151 -4.68 -0.47 27.68
N ASN A 152 -3.43 -0.86 27.94
CA ASN A 152 -2.58 -0.22 28.96
C ASN A 152 -3.23 -0.10 30.35
N TYR A 153 -3.99 -1.12 30.77
CA TYR A 153 -4.72 -1.17 32.04
C TYR A 153 -5.87 -0.15 32.16
N GLY A 154 -6.38 0.39 31.05
CA GLY A 154 -7.59 1.19 31.04
C GLY A 154 -8.84 0.37 31.35
N VAL A 155 -9.83 1.02 31.97
CA VAL A 155 -11.10 0.39 32.38
C VAL A 155 -12.22 0.90 31.48
N CYS A 156 -13.05 0.02 30.94
CA CYS A 156 -14.23 0.42 30.17
C CYS A 156 -15.32 0.89 31.15
N VAL A 157 -15.64 2.19 31.13
CA VAL A 157 -16.57 2.81 32.08
C VAL A 157 -17.93 3.14 31.45
N ALA A 158 -17.98 3.25 30.13
CA ALA A 158 -19.20 3.41 29.35
C ALA A 158 -18.97 2.87 27.92
N PRO A 159 -20.02 2.69 27.09
CA PRO A 159 -19.86 2.17 25.74
C PRO A 159 -18.82 2.98 24.94
N ASN A 160 -17.79 2.30 24.44
CA ASN A 160 -16.64 2.89 23.74
C ASN A 160 -15.87 3.99 24.51
N THR A 161 -16.06 4.11 25.83
CA THR A 161 -15.38 5.09 26.68
C THR A 161 -14.51 4.38 27.70
N CYS A 162 -13.20 4.59 27.61
CA CYS A 162 -12.22 4.07 28.55
C CYS A 162 -11.77 5.15 29.52
N ASP A 163 -11.70 4.81 30.81
CA ASP A 163 -10.91 5.55 31.78
C ASP A 163 -9.46 5.11 31.66
N CYS A 164 -8.57 6.05 31.33
CA CYS A 164 -7.20 5.77 30.91
C CYS A 164 -6.19 6.25 31.95
N PRO A 165 -5.14 5.45 32.25
CA PRO A 165 -4.07 5.91 33.12
C PRO A 165 -3.32 7.11 32.54
N PRO A 166 -2.72 7.98 33.39
CA PRO A 166 -1.98 9.15 32.93
C PRO A 166 -0.86 8.77 31.94
N GLY A 167 -0.80 9.48 30.80
CA GLY A 167 0.19 9.26 29.75
C GLY A 167 -0.27 8.40 28.56
N TYR A 168 -1.55 7.98 28.53
CA TYR A 168 -2.18 7.28 27.40
C TYR A 168 -3.41 8.04 26.87
N PRO A 169 -3.21 9.19 26.20
CA PRO A 169 -4.32 10.04 25.75
C PRO A 169 -5.03 9.54 24.49
N GLY A 170 -4.60 8.41 23.90
CA GLY A 170 -5.18 7.88 22.67
C GLY A 170 -6.48 7.11 22.91
N LEU A 171 -7.25 6.90 21.82
CA LEU A 171 -8.47 6.10 21.84
C LEU A 171 -8.20 4.68 22.34
N GLY A 172 -9.03 4.16 23.24
CA GLY A 172 -8.79 2.86 23.86
C GLY A 172 -7.53 2.84 24.74
N CYS A 173 -7.09 4.00 25.25
CA CYS A 173 -5.88 4.17 26.04
C CYS A 173 -4.61 3.77 25.29
N SER A 174 -4.55 4.03 23.98
CA SER A 174 -3.32 3.86 23.22
C SER A 174 -2.29 4.93 23.57
N ALA A 175 -1.00 4.59 23.41
CA ALA A 175 0.06 5.59 23.47
C ALA A 175 -0.02 6.48 22.22
N MET A 176 -0.04 7.80 22.43
CA MET A 176 -0.11 8.77 21.36
C MET A 176 0.88 9.89 21.62
N CYS A 177 1.66 10.23 20.58
CA CYS A 177 2.71 11.22 20.64
C CYS A 177 2.35 12.41 19.74
N SER A 178 2.55 13.61 20.25
CA SER A 178 2.37 14.86 19.50
C SER A 178 3.60 15.75 19.77
N PRO A 179 4.46 16.00 18.76
CA PRO A 179 4.38 15.51 17.37
C PRO A 179 4.57 13.98 17.22
N PRO A 180 4.15 13.38 16.09
CA PRO A 180 4.35 11.96 15.85
C PRO A 180 5.84 11.60 15.72
N CYS A 181 6.20 10.38 16.14
CA CYS A 181 7.56 9.88 16.03
C CYS A 181 7.98 9.72 14.56
N ALA A 182 9.14 10.24 14.18
CA ALA A 182 9.63 10.14 12.82
C ALA A 182 10.25 8.78 12.48
N HIS A 183 10.45 8.56 11.18
CA HIS A 183 11.15 7.40 10.61
C HIS A 183 10.63 6.02 11.09
N GLY A 184 9.33 5.93 11.42
CA GLY A 184 8.71 4.70 11.89
C GLY A 184 8.92 4.39 13.37
N GLY A 185 9.29 5.38 14.19
CA GLY A 185 9.37 5.23 15.64
C GLY A 185 8.03 4.90 16.29
N SER A 186 8.07 4.12 17.37
CA SER A 186 6.88 3.71 18.12
C SER A 186 6.64 4.65 19.30
N CYS A 187 5.42 5.14 19.46
CA CYS A 187 5.07 5.99 20.61
C CYS A 187 4.85 5.15 21.87
N MET A 188 5.41 5.63 22.98
CA MET A 188 5.29 5.06 24.32
C MET A 188 4.60 6.05 25.26
N ARG A 189 4.32 5.60 26.50
CA ARG A 189 3.75 6.43 27.56
C ARG A 189 4.51 7.75 27.73
N TRP A 190 3.78 8.82 28.06
CA TRP A 190 4.32 10.17 28.32
C TRP A 190 5.01 10.82 27.11
N ASN A 191 4.43 10.66 25.92
CA ASN A 191 4.89 11.33 24.70
C ASN A 191 6.36 11.02 24.35
N LYS A 192 6.81 9.78 24.63
CA LYS A 192 8.18 9.35 24.40
C LYS A 192 8.25 8.41 23.20
N CYS A 193 9.11 8.70 22.23
CA CYS A 193 9.33 7.83 21.09
C CYS A 193 10.41 6.77 21.39
N LEU A 194 10.11 5.53 21.04
CA LEU A 194 11.11 4.48 20.88
C LEU A 194 11.62 4.52 19.44
N CYS A 195 12.88 4.88 19.28
CA CYS A 195 13.46 5.05 17.95
C CYS A 195 13.92 3.72 17.34
N PRO A 196 13.76 3.55 16.03
CA PRO A 196 14.35 2.44 15.31
C PRO A 196 15.88 2.57 15.28
N SER A 197 16.56 1.47 14.96
CA SER A 197 18.03 1.44 14.86
C SER A 197 18.56 2.55 13.96
N GLY A 198 19.63 3.23 14.40
CA GLY A 198 20.23 4.35 13.66
C GLY A 198 19.53 5.70 13.83
N TRP A 199 18.55 5.83 14.72
CA TRP A 199 17.88 7.09 15.04
C TRP A 199 17.84 7.35 16.55
N THR A 200 17.85 8.61 16.94
CA THR A 200 17.83 9.06 18.34
C THR A 200 17.08 10.39 18.51
N GLY A 201 17.01 10.86 19.76
CA GLY A 201 16.29 12.06 20.16
C GLY A 201 14.83 11.80 20.53
N ALA A 202 14.17 12.81 21.10
CA ALA A 202 12.81 12.66 21.64
C ALA A 202 11.75 12.26 20.59
N GLY A 203 11.95 12.64 19.33
CA GLY A 203 11.05 12.34 18.20
C GLY A 203 11.68 11.52 17.07
N CYS A 204 12.86 10.91 17.30
CA CYS A 204 13.55 10.08 16.29
C CYS A 204 13.91 10.81 14.98
N HIS A 205 14.19 12.11 15.07
CA HIS A 205 14.63 12.94 13.94
C HIS A 205 16.15 12.96 13.76
N THR A 206 16.91 12.60 14.79
CA THR A 206 18.38 12.68 14.75
C THR A 206 18.95 11.35 14.28
N ALA A 207 19.61 11.34 13.13
CA ALA A 207 20.30 10.16 12.63
C ALA A 207 21.55 9.86 13.48
N VAL A 208 21.83 8.57 13.65
CA VAL A 208 23.03 8.06 14.32
C VAL A 208 23.86 7.30 13.28
N CYS A 209 25.06 7.79 13.02
CA CYS A 209 26.05 7.12 12.19
C CYS A 209 27.05 6.41 13.12
N GLU A 210 27.21 5.09 13.00
CA GLU A 210 28.17 4.32 13.81
C GLU A 210 29.61 4.78 13.57
N LEU A 211 29.92 5.11 12.32
CA LEU A 211 31.17 5.75 11.92
C LEU A 211 30.90 7.22 11.60
N PRO A 212 31.71 8.16 12.15
CA PRO A 212 31.51 9.58 11.89
C PRO A 212 31.81 9.92 10.42
N CYS A 213 31.02 10.83 9.86
CA CYS A 213 31.28 11.37 8.53
C CYS A 213 32.58 12.20 8.54
N ALA A 214 33.51 11.88 7.65
CA ALA A 214 34.79 12.58 7.54
C ALA A 214 34.67 13.87 6.72
N ASN A 215 35.74 14.67 6.71
CA ASN A 215 35.92 15.84 5.84
C ASN A 215 34.74 16.83 5.85
N GLY A 216 34.16 17.07 7.04
CA GLY A 216 33.05 17.99 7.22
C GLY A 216 31.69 17.45 6.76
N GLY A 217 31.57 16.15 6.47
CA GLY A 217 30.30 15.53 6.14
C GLY A 217 29.30 15.56 7.31
N ARG A 218 28.01 15.59 6.99
CA ARG A 218 26.91 15.58 7.97
C ARG A 218 26.16 14.24 7.92
N CYS A 219 25.94 13.63 9.07
CA CYS A 219 25.09 12.44 9.18
C CYS A 219 23.63 12.83 8.91
N VAL A 220 23.03 12.25 7.85
CA VAL A 220 21.64 12.53 7.46
C VAL A 220 20.75 11.30 7.52
N GLY A 221 21.33 10.11 7.69
CA GLY A 221 20.64 8.85 7.92
C GLY A 221 21.61 7.79 8.44
N PRO A 222 21.09 6.62 8.85
CA PRO A 222 21.93 5.48 9.21
C PRO A 222 22.90 5.18 8.06
N GLU A 223 24.20 5.12 8.37
CA GLU A 223 25.30 4.91 7.41
C GLU A 223 25.34 5.88 6.22
N THR A 224 24.60 6.98 6.29
CA THR A 224 24.42 7.91 5.17
C THR A 224 24.94 9.29 5.55
N CYS A 225 26.08 9.66 4.96
CA CYS A 225 26.67 10.98 5.10
C CYS A 225 26.35 11.87 3.89
N GLN A 226 25.92 13.09 4.17
CA GLN A 226 25.92 14.16 3.20
C GLN A 226 27.31 14.79 3.18
N CYS A 227 28.01 14.63 2.06
CA CYS A 227 29.38 15.13 1.89
C CYS A 227 29.44 16.59 1.44
N SER A 228 30.57 17.24 1.73
CA SER A 228 30.96 18.48 1.05
C SER A 228 31.11 18.24 -0.46
N SER A 229 31.06 19.30 -1.27
CA SER A 229 31.19 19.24 -2.74
C SER A 229 32.45 18.50 -3.22
N ASP A 230 33.48 18.50 -2.39
CA ASP A 230 34.82 18.05 -2.73
C ASP A 230 35.07 16.57 -2.38
N TYR A 231 34.10 15.91 -1.75
CA TYR A 231 34.21 14.53 -1.28
C TYR A 231 32.98 13.70 -1.63
N THR A 232 33.18 12.39 -1.70
CA THR A 232 32.13 11.41 -2.02
C THR A 232 32.33 10.10 -1.24
N GLY A 233 31.42 9.15 -1.47
CA GLY A 233 31.34 7.88 -0.76
C GLY A 233 30.54 7.97 0.56
N PRO A 234 30.25 6.82 1.19
CA PRO A 234 29.33 6.72 2.32
C PRO A 234 29.81 7.46 3.57
N GLN A 235 31.12 7.66 3.72
CA GLN A 235 31.75 8.36 4.86
C GLN A 235 32.47 9.64 4.43
N CYS A 236 32.28 10.11 3.19
CA CYS A 236 32.95 11.30 2.66
C CYS A 236 34.49 11.23 2.67
N LEU A 237 35.02 10.03 2.49
CA LEU A 237 36.47 9.77 2.49
C LEU A 237 37.11 9.85 1.11
N LEU A 238 36.32 9.76 0.03
CA LEU A 238 36.86 9.75 -1.33
C LEU A 238 36.90 11.19 -1.86
N PRO A 239 38.07 11.74 -2.21
CA PRO A 239 38.15 13.06 -2.82
C PRO A 239 37.56 13.05 -4.23
N LEU A 240 36.89 14.14 -4.61
CA LEU A 240 36.35 14.36 -5.93
C LEU A 240 37.30 15.26 -6.73
N CYS A 241 37.47 14.97 -8.02
CA CYS A 241 38.13 15.90 -8.95
C CYS A 241 37.10 16.39 -9.94
N THR A 242 36.90 17.70 -9.96
CA THR A 242 35.99 18.37 -10.88
C THR A 242 36.76 19.35 -11.76
N PRO A 243 37.03 19.01 -13.04
CA PRO A 243 36.46 17.88 -13.78
C PRO A 243 37.33 16.59 -13.65
N ALA A 244 36.76 15.42 -13.91
CA ALA A 244 37.37 14.12 -13.56
C ALA A 244 38.76 13.87 -14.20
N CYS A 245 39.61 13.09 -13.53
CA CYS A 245 40.90 12.65 -14.11
C CYS A 245 40.66 11.85 -15.41
N GLN A 246 41.48 12.09 -16.44
CA GLN A 246 41.37 11.41 -17.73
C GLN A 246 42.32 10.21 -17.82
N ASN A 247 42.18 9.40 -18.87
CA ASN A 247 43.08 8.31 -19.23
C ASN A 247 43.42 7.33 -18.08
N GLY A 248 42.44 7.04 -17.22
CA GLY A 248 42.58 6.10 -16.10
C GLY A 248 43.28 6.67 -14.87
N GLY A 249 43.49 7.99 -14.77
CA GLY A 249 43.98 8.62 -13.55
C GLY A 249 42.97 8.54 -12.39
N ARG A 250 43.46 8.54 -11.15
CA ARG A 250 42.64 8.52 -9.92
C ARG A 250 42.82 9.82 -9.12
N CYS A 251 41.77 10.29 -8.45
CA CYS A 251 41.89 11.38 -7.48
C CYS A 251 42.66 10.90 -6.25
N ALA A 252 43.84 11.48 -6.01
CA ALA A 252 44.61 11.26 -4.81
C ALA A 252 44.26 12.27 -3.71
N ASP A 253 43.82 13.46 -4.12
CA ASP A 253 43.32 14.53 -3.25
C ASP A 253 42.32 15.38 -4.05
N VAL A 254 41.68 16.36 -3.41
CA VAL A 254 40.74 17.29 -4.06
C VAL A 254 41.40 17.96 -5.25
N ASP A 255 40.79 17.80 -6.44
CA ASP A 255 41.28 18.28 -7.73
C ASP A 255 42.74 17.87 -8.09
N LYS A 256 43.28 16.83 -7.43
CA LYS A 256 44.63 16.34 -7.66
C LYS A 256 44.63 14.90 -8.15
N CYS A 257 44.98 14.74 -9.43
CA CYS A 257 45.05 13.44 -10.09
C CYS A 257 46.42 12.77 -9.93
N THR A 258 46.41 11.46 -9.71
CA THR A 258 47.56 10.57 -9.93
C THR A 258 47.36 9.83 -11.25
N CYS A 259 48.36 9.95 -12.12
CA CYS A 259 48.29 9.42 -13.47
C CYS A 259 48.93 8.04 -13.57
N VAL A 260 48.27 7.14 -14.30
CA VAL A 260 48.79 5.80 -14.62
C VAL A 260 49.57 5.84 -15.93
N GLY A 261 50.46 4.88 -16.19
CA GLY A 261 51.07 4.69 -17.52
C GLY A 261 51.87 5.86 -18.09
N GLY A 262 52.43 6.74 -17.24
CA GLY A 262 53.26 7.87 -17.67
C GLY A 262 52.51 9.10 -18.17
N TRP A 263 51.16 9.08 -18.20
CA TRP A 263 50.35 10.25 -18.52
C TRP A 263 50.70 11.45 -17.63
N GLN A 264 50.66 12.65 -18.21
CA GLN A 264 51.10 13.89 -17.56
C GLN A 264 49.97 14.94 -17.57
N GLY A 265 50.24 16.07 -16.91
CA GLY A 265 49.28 17.16 -16.74
C GLY A 265 48.41 17.01 -15.50
N ALA A 266 47.79 18.10 -15.08
CA ALA A 266 47.02 18.17 -13.83
C ALA A 266 45.86 17.15 -13.76
N ARG A 267 45.36 16.69 -14.92
CA ARG A 267 44.24 15.75 -15.05
C ARG A 267 44.57 14.55 -15.92
N CYS A 268 45.86 14.22 -16.08
CA CYS A 268 46.33 13.10 -16.90
C CYS A 268 45.90 13.19 -18.38
N GLN A 269 45.71 14.42 -18.88
CA GLN A 269 45.26 14.69 -20.25
C GLN A 269 46.42 14.74 -21.25
N ILE A 270 47.66 14.89 -20.79
CA ILE A 270 48.84 15.01 -21.65
C ILE A 270 49.40 13.61 -21.88
N GLU A 271 49.39 13.18 -23.14
CA GLU A 271 49.97 11.91 -23.57
C GLU A 271 51.48 11.88 -23.31
N PRO A 272 52.03 10.79 -22.74
CA PRO A 272 53.48 10.67 -22.55
C PRO A 272 54.20 10.64 -23.89
N VAL A 273 55.20 11.51 -24.04
CA VAL A 273 56.14 11.48 -25.17
C VAL A 273 57.23 10.47 -24.85
N GLN A 274 56.89 9.19 -24.95
CA GLN A 274 57.82 8.09 -24.70
C GLN A 274 57.66 7.00 -25.75
N CYS A 275 58.77 6.68 -26.41
CA CYS A 275 58.84 5.59 -27.36
C CYS A 275 59.57 4.43 -26.68
N GLN A 276 58.81 3.39 -26.30
CA GLN A 276 59.40 2.16 -25.74
C GLN A 276 60.35 1.51 -26.75
N THR A 277 60.00 1.64 -28.04
CA THR A 277 60.87 1.29 -29.16
C THR A 277 61.38 2.58 -29.79
N PRO A 278 62.71 2.80 -29.88
CA PRO A 278 63.24 4.04 -30.41
C PRO A 278 62.85 4.23 -31.88
N CYS A 279 62.54 5.47 -32.25
CA CYS A 279 62.28 5.86 -33.63
C CYS A 279 63.51 5.55 -34.49
N LYS A 280 63.30 4.87 -35.62
CA LYS A 280 64.37 4.54 -36.56
C LYS A 280 64.63 5.71 -37.52
N ASN A 281 65.74 5.63 -38.25
CA ASN A 281 66.05 6.53 -39.37
C ASN A 281 65.98 8.04 -39.04
N GLY A 282 66.43 8.42 -37.84
CA GLY A 282 66.47 9.82 -37.40
C GLY A 282 65.13 10.43 -36.97
N GLY A 283 64.06 9.64 -36.85
CA GLY A 283 62.76 10.13 -36.39
C GLY A 283 62.77 10.64 -34.95
N VAL A 284 61.93 11.64 -34.65
CA VAL A 284 61.77 12.23 -33.31
C VAL A 284 60.50 11.68 -32.65
N CYS A 285 60.59 11.21 -31.42
CA CYS A 285 59.42 10.72 -30.68
C CYS A 285 58.46 11.89 -30.33
N VAL A 286 57.16 11.72 -30.61
CA VAL A 286 56.12 12.76 -30.42
C VAL A 286 54.86 12.24 -29.69
N GLY A 287 54.92 11.04 -29.12
CA GLY A 287 53.82 10.41 -28.36
C GLY A 287 54.16 8.96 -28.00
N LEU A 288 53.20 8.20 -27.45
CA LEU A 288 53.44 6.82 -27.04
C LEU A 288 53.69 5.92 -28.26
N ASN A 289 54.94 5.52 -28.49
CA ASN A 289 55.38 4.80 -29.69
C ASN A 289 54.97 5.47 -31.03
N ARG A 290 54.84 6.81 -31.04
CA ARG A 290 54.52 7.60 -32.23
C ARG A 290 55.71 8.48 -32.58
N CYS A 291 56.26 8.29 -33.78
CA CYS A 291 57.42 9.03 -34.27
C CYS A 291 57.05 10.02 -35.37
N ARG A 292 57.66 11.21 -35.33
CA ARG A 292 57.71 12.15 -36.45
C ARG A 292 58.93 11.81 -37.29
N CYS A 293 58.70 11.32 -38.50
CA CYS A 293 59.76 10.83 -39.37
C CYS A 293 60.45 11.94 -40.15
N GLU A 294 61.72 11.71 -40.43
CA GLU A 294 62.52 12.57 -41.30
C GLU A 294 62.16 12.34 -42.77
N LYS A 295 62.51 13.30 -43.65
CA LYS A 295 62.08 13.27 -45.05
C LYS A 295 62.48 11.97 -45.75
N GLY A 296 61.52 11.29 -46.38
CA GLY A 296 61.75 10.04 -47.10
C GLY A 296 61.50 8.76 -46.28
N PHE A 297 60.95 8.86 -45.06
CA PHE A 297 60.57 7.72 -44.23
C PHE A 297 59.12 7.85 -43.72
N THR A 298 58.45 6.72 -43.54
CA THR A 298 57.06 6.60 -43.04
C THR A 298 56.90 5.38 -42.12
N GLY A 299 55.72 5.20 -41.54
CA GLY A 299 55.44 4.18 -40.51
C GLY A 299 55.48 4.75 -39.10
N ARG A 300 54.97 3.99 -38.13
CA ARG A 300 54.80 4.45 -36.73
C ARG A 300 56.13 4.70 -35.99
N LEU A 301 57.18 3.98 -36.40
CA LEU A 301 58.54 4.08 -35.88
C LEU A 301 59.54 4.54 -36.94
N CYS A 302 59.05 5.07 -38.07
CA CYS A 302 59.88 5.48 -39.21
C CYS A 302 60.68 4.33 -39.84
N GLU A 303 60.14 3.12 -39.75
CA GLU A 303 60.75 1.88 -40.21
C GLU A 303 60.72 1.72 -41.74
N THR A 304 59.81 2.39 -42.43
CA THR A 304 59.58 2.21 -43.86
C THR A 304 60.25 3.33 -44.65
N ALA A 305 61.22 3.00 -45.51
CA ALA A 305 61.75 3.94 -46.49
C ALA A 305 60.70 4.19 -47.56
N LEU A 306 60.44 5.46 -47.87
CA LEU A 306 59.51 5.87 -48.92
C LEU A 306 60.23 5.69 -50.27
N THR A 307 60.12 4.49 -50.83
CA THR A 307 60.62 4.14 -52.16
C THR A 307 59.44 3.90 -53.09
N THR A 308 59.67 4.18 -54.37
CA THR A 308 58.75 4.10 -55.52
C THR A 308 57.46 3.28 -55.33
N PRO A 309 56.27 3.83 -55.64
CA PRO A 309 56.03 5.15 -56.23
C PRO A 309 56.22 6.29 -55.23
N CYS A 310 56.69 7.44 -55.71
CA CYS A 310 56.84 8.63 -54.87
C CYS A 310 55.47 9.06 -54.33
N VAL A 311 55.41 9.43 -53.06
CA VAL A 311 54.21 9.99 -52.42
C VAL A 311 54.59 11.35 -51.82
N PRO A 312 54.07 12.48 -52.32
CA PRO A 312 53.20 12.64 -53.50
C PRO A 312 53.91 12.27 -54.83
N PRO A 313 53.15 11.89 -55.88
CA PRO A 313 53.71 11.50 -57.17
C PRO A 313 54.44 12.66 -57.86
N CYS A 314 55.48 12.32 -58.63
CA CYS A 314 56.19 13.26 -59.48
C CYS A 314 55.30 13.69 -60.66
N GLN A 315 55.35 14.97 -61.05
CA GLN A 315 54.51 15.51 -62.13
C GLN A 315 55.27 15.59 -63.47
N HIS A 316 54.53 15.82 -64.56
CA HIS A 316 55.07 16.02 -65.91
C HIS A 316 56.02 14.92 -66.41
N GLY A 317 55.66 13.65 -66.14
CA GLY A 317 56.43 12.50 -66.61
C GLY A 317 57.76 12.27 -65.89
N ALA A 318 57.99 12.96 -64.75
CA ALA A 318 59.18 12.78 -63.96
C ALA A 318 59.26 11.40 -63.29
N THR A 319 60.45 10.81 -63.32
CA THR A 319 60.72 9.51 -62.70
C THR A 319 60.98 9.66 -61.22
N CYS A 320 60.31 8.83 -60.42
CA CYS A 320 60.59 8.72 -59.00
C CYS A 320 61.91 7.97 -58.77
N SER A 321 62.84 8.61 -58.07
CA SER A 321 64.12 8.06 -57.64
C SER A 321 64.05 7.59 -56.18
N PRO A 322 65.02 6.78 -55.71
CA PRO A 322 65.12 6.39 -54.30
C PRO A 322 65.05 7.59 -53.35
N HIS A 323 64.54 7.37 -52.13
CA HIS A 323 64.30 8.41 -51.11
C HIS A 323 63.20 9.44 -51.44
N ASN A 324 62.20 9.07 -52.25
CA ASN A 324 61.06 9.93 -52.61
C ASN A 324 61.47 11.25 -53.28
N THR A 325 62.48 11.17 -54.15
CA THR A 325 63.05 12.31 -54.89
C THR A 325 62.62 12.21 -56.35
N CYS A 326 62.20 13.31 -56.97
CA CYS A 326 61.80 13.31 -58.37
C CYS A 326 62.95 13.76 -59.28
N THR A 327 63.18 13.03 -60.36
CA THR A 327 64.10 13.44 -61.43
C THR A 327 63.31 14.12 -62.54
N CYS A 328 63.55 15.42 -62.71
CA CYS A 328 62.78 16.26 -63.63
C CYS A 328 63.32 16.14 -65.06
N PRO A 329 62.48 15.84 -66.06
CA PRO A 329 62.88 15.89 -67.46
C PRO A 329 63.18 17.32 -67.92
N GLU A 330 63.95 17.47 -68.99
CA GLU A 330 64.36 18.78 -69.52
C GLU A 330 63.15 19.69 -69.76
N GLY A 331 63.27 20.96 -69.35
CA GLY A 331 62.17 21.92 -69.40
C GLY A 331 61.23 21.86 -68.20
N THR A 332 61.47 21.02 -67.17
CA THR A 332 60.74 21.05 -65.90
C THR A 332 61.65 21.31 -64.69
N ALA A 333 61.12 21.91 -63.63
CA ALA A 333 61.84 22.25 -62.40
C ALA A 333 60.91 22.24 -61.18
N GLY A 334 61.48 22.22 -59.97
CA GLY A 334 60.72 22.10 -58.71
C GLY A 334 61.02 20.80 -57.96
N LEU A 335 60.51 20.66 -56.74
CA LEU A 335 60.79 19.47 -55.90
C LEU A 335 60.02 18.23 -56.36
N ARG A 336 58.97 18.42 -57.15
CA ARG A 336 58.12 17.38 -57.76
C ARG A 336 57.95 17.62 -59.27
N CYS A 337 58.85 18.39 -59.88
CA CYS A 337 58.87 18.74 -61.31
C CYS A 337 57.59 19.46 -61.79
N GLU A 338 57.01 20.24 -60.89
CA GLU A 338 55.73 20.93 -61.06
C GLU A 338 55.80 22.21 -61.89
N ARG A 339 56.99 22.76 -62.18
CA ARG A 339 57.18 24.00 -62.96
C ARG A 339 57.76 23.71 -64.35
N LEU A 340 57.32 24.44 -65.38
CA LEU A 340 57.90 24.40 -66.73
C LEU A 340 58.91 25.56 -66.93
N MET A 341 60.04 25.29 -67.58
CA MET A 341 61.13 26.23 -67.88
C MET A 341 61.12 26.56 -69.40
N ASN A 342 60.74 27.78 -69.77
CA ASN A 342 60.65 28.19 -71.18
C ASN A 342 62.00 28.70 -71.75
N GLN A 343 62.40 28.20 -72.92
CA GLN A 343 63.55 28.63 -73.73
C GLN A 343 63.28 29.98 -74.42
N ALA A 344 63.37 31.10 -73.69
CA ALA A 344 63.21 32.44 -74.28
C ALA A 344 64.21 33.47 -73.74
N ARG A 345 65.52 33.16 -73.78
CA ARG A 345 66.60 34.15 -73.58
C ARG A 345 67.83 33.87 -74.44
N VAL A 346 67.69 33.95 -75.76
CA VAL A 346 68.85 34.13 -76.66
C VAL A 346 68.45 35.17 -77.72
N TYR A 347 69.28 36.21 -77.88
CA TYR A 347 69.25 37.30 -78.87
C TYR A 347 68.25 38.48 -78.68
N LEU A 348 68.78 39.63 -78.21
CA LEU A 348 69.01 40.82 -79.06
C LEU A 348 69.69 41.93 -78.24
N GLN A 349 70.97 42.18 -78.55
CA GLN A 349 71.64 43.47 -78.30
C GLN A 349 71.37 44.40 -79.49
N ALA A 350 71.37 45.71 -79.18
CA ALA A 350 71.75 46.84 -80.04
C ALA A 350 70.61 47.73 -80.59
N TYR A 351 70.33 48.82 -79.87
CA TYR A 351 70.64 50.24 -80.20
C TYR A 351 69.60 51.15 -79.51
N ARG A 352 69.96 51.90 -78.46
CA ARG A 352 70.62 53.23 -78.38
C ARG A 352 69.65 54.40 -78.64
N VAL A 353 69.87 55.44 -77.84
CA VAL A 353 69.32 56.80 -77.89
C VAL A 353 68.01 56.99 -77.11
N GLY A 354 68.16 57.64 -75.96
CA GLY A 354 67.06 57.97 -75.07
C GLY A 354 66.37 59.28 -75.40
N TYR A 355 65.22 59.47 -74.75
CA TYR A 355 64.57 60.76 -74.56
C TYR A 355 63.82 60.70 -73.22
N LYS A 356 64.11 61.67 -72.34
CA LYS A 356 63.11 62.20 -71.39
C LYS A 356 62.07 62.96 -72.21
N ILE A 357 60.81 63.04 -71.75
CA ILE A 357 59.99 64.26 -71.74
C ILE A 357 58.73 64.00 -70.88
N GLN A 358 58.48 64.94 -69.97
CA GLN A 358 57.26 65.13 -69.18
C GLN A 358 56.13 65.74 -70.03
N CYS A 359 54.91 65.54 -69.55
CA CYS A 359 53.58 65.97 -70.03
C CYS A 359 53.48 67.33 -70.76
N PRO A 360 52.36 67.51 -71.47
CA PRO A 360 51.57 68.73 -71.28
C PRO A 360 50.12 68.43 -70.88
N GLU A 361 49.67 69.11 -69.83
CA GLU A 361 48.27 69.46 -69.58
C GLU A 361 47.65 70.09 -70.84
N ARG A 362 46.32 70.16 -71.05
CA ARG A 362 45.34 70.73 -70.13
C ARG A 362 43.93 70.58 -70.71
N LYS A 363 42.96 70.44 -69.81
CA LYS A 363 41.58 70.87 -70.09
C LYS A 363 41.59 72.33 -70.50
N GLY A 364 41.07 72.53 -71.70
CA GLY A 364 40.60 73.76 -72.31
C GLY A 364 39.59 73.35 -73.38
N ARG A 365 38.39 72.98 -72.90
CA ARG A 365 37.17 72.52 -73.60
C ARG A 365 37.17 71.16 -74.31
#